data_AF-A0A523J9L2-F1
#
_entry.id   AF-A0A523J9L2-F1
#
_cell.length_a   1.000
_cell.length_b   1.000
_cell.length_c   1.000
_cell.angle_alpha   90.00
_cell.angle_beta   90.00
_cell.angle_gamma   90.00
#
_symmetry.space_group_name_H-M   'P 1'
#
loop_
_entity.id
_entity.type
_entity.pdbx_description
1 polymer ?
#
loop_
_entity_poly.entity_id
_entity_poly.type
_entity_poly.pdbx_seq_one_letter_code
_entity_poly.pdbx_strand_id
1 'polypeptide(L)'
;MLNRTRTRIAWTAFLLALFLLPGLASAQIPKKPDQKCINNINKGAAKVAKAQAGDNSACVKDYGKEKVPSAAACVTSDPKGKVAKAISKIKTSDCTGGAAPSFLPGLRTDSAAIGNAMTGKDLALIHDLFGIDLDVSIVDAAVDKAGAKCQAAVAKAVGKCQDAKLSTLNSCKKDHLKNASSSIPQELQDTCMGSGTGGIPDGKGKIQKKCGRDFDLAKKCSGTATPLDDLIPGCAPGATA
;
A
#
# COMPACT_ATOMS: atom_id res chain seq x y z
N MET A 1 11.61 -19.25 24.61
CA MET A 1 11.96 -17.82 24.73
C MET A 1 12.67 -17.41 23.45
N LEU A 2 11.92 -17.03 22.41
CA LEU A 2 12.53 -16.64 21.14
C LEU A 2 13.00 -15.19 21.21
N ASN A 3 14.27 -15.05 20.87
CA ASN A 3 15.09 -13.86 20.99
C ASN A 3 14.54 -12.74 20.12
N ARG A 4 14.46 -11.54 20.70
CA ARG A 4 13.90 -10.32 20.13
C ARG A 4 14.93 -9.67 19.21
N THR A 5 15.44 -10.41 18.23
CA THR A 5 16.41 -9.88 17.26
C THR A 5 15.68 -9.07 16.21
N ARG A 6 15.84 -7.76 16.33
CA ARG A 6 15.48 -6.72 15.37
C ARG A 6 16.03 -7.07 13.98
N THR A 7 15.28 -7.81 13.17
CA THR A 7 15.50 -7.85 11.73
C THR A 7 15.09 -6.51 11.18
N ARG A 8 16.11 -5.68 10.92
CA ARG A 8 15.99 -4.42 10.19
C ARG A 8 15.47 -4.77 8.80
N ILE A 9 14.18 -4.59 8.58
CA ILE A 9 13.65 -4.60 7.22
C ILE A 9 14.23 -3.34 6.56
N ALA A 10 15.28 -3.53 5.77
CA ALA A 10 15.73 -2.53 4.82
C ALA A 10 14.65 -2.44 3.74
N TRP A 11 13.59 -1.67 4.00
CA TRP A 11 12.66 -1.17 2.98
C TRP A 11 13.38 -0.09 2.15
N THR A 12 14.47 -0.46 1.50
CA THR A 12 15.16 0.40 0.54
C THR A 12 14.73 -0.04 -0.84
N ALA A 13 14.22 0.94 -1.60
CA ALA A 13 13.75 0.86 -2.98
C ALA A 13 12.34 0.28 -3.18
N PHE A 14 11.29 1.08 -2.92
CA PHE A 14 10.06 0.95 -3.72
C PHE A 14 9.26 2.26 -3.69
N LEU A 15 9.66 3.21 -4.55
CA LEU A 15 8.85 4.33 -5.11
C LEU A 15 9.76 5.33 -5.87
N LEU A 16 10.72 4.84 -6.65
CA LEU A 16 11.64 5.68 -7.42
C LEU A 16 11.47 5.43 -8.92
N ALA A 17 10.28 5.73 -9.44
CA ALA A 17 10.02 5.69 -10.88
C ALA A 17 9.03 6.79 -11.31
N LEU A 18 9.21 8.00 -10.80
CA LEU A 18 8.53 9.19 -11.34
C LEU A 18 9.39 10.47 -11.29
N PHE A 19 10.71 10.33 -11.22
CA PHE A 19 11.65 11.47 -11.22
C PHE A 19 12.81 11.19 -12.21
N LEU A 20 12.54 11.33 -13.51
CA LEU A 20 13.60 11.58 -14.47
C LEU A 20 13.55 13.07 -14.81
N LEU A 21 14.50 13.82 -14.25
CA LEU A 21 14.76 15.23 -14.55
C LEU A 21 15.37 15.36 -15.95
N PRO A 22 15.03 16.43 -16.70
CA PRO A 22 15.92 17.59 -16.67
C PRO A 22 15.16 18.93 -16.58
N GLY A 23 15.71 19.85 -15.79
CA GLY A 23 15.31 21.25 -15.73
C GLY A 23 15.03 21.74 -14.31
N LEU A 24 15.97 22.51 -13.75
CA LEU A 24 15.81 23.31 -12.52
C LEU A 24 14.80 24.45 -12.75
N ALA A 25 13.56 24.13 -13.10
CA ALA A 25 12.47 25.05 -12.86
C ALA A 25 12.23 25.03 -11.35
N SER A 26 12.46 26.15 -10.66
CA SER A 26 12.03 26.31 -9.27
C SER A 26 10.58 25.85 -9.17
N ALA A 27 10.36 24.75 -8.46
CA ALA A 27 9.06 24.11 -8.35
C ALA A 27 8.15 25.02 -7.53
N GLN A 28 7.44 25.92 -8.22
CA GLN A 28 6.48 26.84 -7.62
C GLN A 28 5.40 26.04 -6.88
N ILE A 29 4.98 26.54 -5.73
CA ILE A 29 3.90 25.97 -4.93
C ILE A 29 2.66 25.83 -5.83
N PRO A 30 2.02 24.65 -5.91
CA PRO A 30 0.79 24.49 -6.68
C PRO A 30 -0.26 25.50 -6.22
N LYS A 31 -0.97 26.13 -7.16
CA LYS A 31 -2.06 27.05 -6.85
C LYS A 31 -3.18 26.32 -6.10
N LYS A 32 -4.04 27.05 -5.37
CA LYS A 32 -5.14 26.44 -4.59
C LYS A 32 -6.00 25.42 -5.37
N PRO A 33 -6.36 25.65 -6.66
CA PRO A 33 -7.04 24.63 -7.46
C PRO A 33 -6.23 23.34 -7.62
N ASP A 34 -4.93 23.43 -7.88
CA ASP A 34 -4.05 22.26 -8.03
C ASP A 34 -3.85 21.55 -6.69
N GLN A 35 -3.73 22.28 -5.57
CA GLN A 35 -3.70 21.67 -4.24
C GLN A 35 -4.98 20.85 -3.97
N LYS A 36 -6.16 21.38 -4.35
CA LYS A 36 -7.44 20.67 -4.21
C LYS A 36 -7.45 19.40 -5.08
N CYS A 37 -7.03 19.51 -6.34
CA CYS A 37 -6.88 18.39 -7.26
C CYS A 37 -5.96 17.30 -6.70
N ILE A 38 -4.72 17.65 -6.28
CA ILE A 38 -3.74 16.72 -5.70
C ILE A 38 -4.35 16.00 -4.49
N ASN A 39 -5.01 16.74 -3.60
CA ASN A 39 -5.66 16.15 -2.42
C ASN A 39 -6.80 15.19 -2.79
N ASN A 40 -7.59 15.51 -3.83
CA ASN A 40 -8.68 14.66 -4.31
C ASN A 40 -8.14 13.38 -4.96
N ILE A 41 -7.12 13.49 -5.81
CA ILE A 41 -6.44 12.34 -6.43
C ILE A 41 -5.84 11.45 -5.35
N ASN A 42 -5.05 11.99 -4.42
CA ASN A 42 -4.45 11.22 -3.32
C ASN A 42 -5.50 10.50 -2.47
N LYS A 43 -6.63 11.15 -2.17
CA LYS A 43 -7.75 10.54 -1.45
C LYS A 43 -8.44 9.45 -2.27
N GLY A 44 -8.57 9.64 -3.58
CA GLY A 44 -9.12 8.68 -4.51
C GLY A 44 -8.24 7.43 -4.63
N ALA A 45 -6.95 7.62 -4.90
CA ALA A 45 -5.94 6.56 -4.96
C ALA A 45 -5.89 5.73 -3.66
N ALA A 46 -5.92 6.39 -2.50
CA ALA A 46 -5.96 5.68 -1.21
C ALA A 46 -7.25 4.85 -1.02
N LYS A 47 -8.37 5.26 -1.62
CA LYS A 47 -9.60 4.46 -1.59
C LYS A 47 -9.54 3.27 -2.53
N VAL A 48 -8.87 3.39 -3.68
CA VAL A 48 -8.63 2.26 -4.59
C VAL A 48 -7.78 1.21 -3.88
N ALA A 49 -6.63 1.60 -3.33
CA ALA A 49 -5.79 0.69 -2.55
C ALA A 49 -6.57 0.05 -1.38
N LYS A 50 -7.31 0.84 -0.60
CA LYS A 50 -8.13 0.28 0.47
C LYS A 50 -9.17 -0.75 -0.01
N ALA A 51 -9.76 -0.54 -1.19
CA ALA A 51 -10.68 -1.49 -1.80
C ALA A 51 -9.96 -2.76 -2.23
N GLN A 52 -8.85 -2.63 -2.98
CA GLN A 52 -8.05 -3.76 -3.46
C GLN A 52 -7.47 -4.58 -2.30
N ALA A 53 -6.87 -3.95 -1.29
CA ALA A 53 -6.43 -4.63 -0.08
C ALA A 53 -7.57 -5.35 0.66
N GLY A 54 -8.79 -4.80 0.58
CA GLY A 54 -10.00 -5.43 1.08
C GLY A 54 -10.31 -6.74 0.34
N ASP A 55 -10.28 -6.71 -0.99
CA ASP A 55 -10.52 -7.87 -1.84
C ASP A 55 -9.40 -8.90 -1.69
N ASN A 56 -8.13 -8.49 -1.71
CA ASN A 56 -6.97 -9.36 -1.44
C ASN A 56 -7.15 -10.13 -0.13
N SER A 57 -7.48 -9.43 0.97
CA SER A 57 -7.67 -10.07 2.27
C SER A 57 -8.89 -10.99 2.33
N ALA A 58 -9.94 -10.71 1.55
CA ALA A 58 -11.12 -11.55 1.46
C ALA A 58 -10.82 -12.81 0.65
N CYS A 59 -10.14 -12.68 -0.49
CA CYS A 59 -9.75 -13.77 -1.35
C CYS A 59 -8.81 -14.76 -0.68
N VAL A 60 -7.76 -14.30 0.01
CA VAL A 60 -6.88 -15.19 0.79
C VAL A 60 -7.69 -15.99 1.81
N LYS A 61 -8.61 -15.32 2.52
CA LYS A 61 -9.47 -15.96 3.51
C LYS A 61 -10.45 -16.95 2.90
N ASP A 62 -11.05 -16.61 1.77
CA ASP A 62 -12.09 -17.41 1.14
C ASP A 62 -11.48 -18.59 0.37
N TYR A 63 -10.29 -18.44 -0.21
CA TYR A 63 -9.51 -19.54 -0.82
C TYR A 63 -9.08 -20.55 0.24
N GLY A 64 -8.45 -20.12 1.34
CA GLY A 64 -8.12 -21.01 2.46
C GLY A 64 -9.34 -21.61 3.18
N LYS A 65 -10.57 -21.29 2.76
CA LYS A 65 -11.83 -21.91 3.22
C LYS A 65 -12.52 -22.70 2.12
N GLU A 66 -11.86 -22.93 0.99
CA GLU A 66 -12.38 -23.65 -0.17
C GLU A 66 -13.65 -23.00 -0.76
N LYS A 67 -13.84 -21.69 -0.54
CA LYS A 67 -15.02 -20.96 -1.04
C LYS A 67 -14.81 -20.41 -2.44
N VAL A 68 -13.56 -20.30 -2.87
CA VAL A 68 -13.17 -19.95 -4.23
C VAL A 68 -12.11 -20.95 -4.70
N PRO A 69 -12.12 -21.33 -5.98
CA PRO A 69 -11.21 -22.36 -6.50
C PRO A 69 -9.80 -21.83 -6.80
N SER A 70 -9.61 -20.51 -6.82
CA SER A 70 -8.32 -19.87 -7.09
C SER A 70 -8.24 -18.53 -6.35
N ALA A 71 -7.22 -18.36 -5.51
CA ALA A 71 -6.86 -17.10 -4.91
C ALA A 71 -6.36 -16.12 -5.97
N ALA A 72 -5.54 -16.57 -6.92
CA ALA A 72 -4.99 -15.73 -8.00
C ALA A 72 -6.09 -15.10 -8.86
N ALA A 73 -7.08 -15.90 -9.28
CA ALA A 73 -8.25 -15.39 -9.99
C ALA A 73 -9.12 -14.48 -9.10
N CYS A 74 -9.27 -14.83 -7.81
CA CYS A 74 -10.10 -14.05 -6.90
C CYS A 74 -9.56 -12.62 -6.71
N VAL A 75 -8.25 -12.44 -6.46
CA VAL A 75 -7.66 -11.13 -6.15
C VAL A 75 -7.75 -10.14 -7.31
N THR A 76 -7.92 -10.62 -8.55
CA THR A 76 -8.05 -9.78 -9.76
C THR A 76 -9.51 -9.53 -10.18
N SER A 77 -10.47 -10.24 -9.59
CA SER A 77 -11.87 -10.26 -10.07
C SER A 77 -12.76 -9.09 -9.62
N ASP A 78 -12.32 -8.27 -8.65
CA ASP A 78 -13.15 -7.24 -7.97
C ASP A 78 -14.58 -7.75 -7.66
N PRO A 79 -14.72 -8.81 -6.86
CA PRO A 79 -15.98 -9.58 -6.74
C PRO A 79 -17.15 -8.76 -6.19
N LYS A 80 -16.87 -7.58 -5.62
CA LYS A 80 -17.87 -6.66 -5.05
C LYS A 80 -17.97 -5.33 -5.82
N GLY A 81 -17.27 -5.20 -6.96
CA GLY A 81 -17.21 -3.97 -7.75
C GLY A 81 -16.67 -2.76 -6.97
N LYS A 82 -15.95 -2.98 -5.86
CA LYS A 82 -15.50 -1.92 -4.95
C LYS A 82 -14.30 -1.20 -5.50
N VAL A 83 -13.41 -1.91 -6.20
CA VAL A 83 -12.23 -1.33 -6.84
C VAL A 83 -12.68 -0.45 -7.99
N ALA A 84 -13.48 -0.97 -8.93
CA ALA A 84 -14.04 -0.21 -10.04
C ALA A 84 -14.83 1.02 -9.55
N LYS A 85 -15.64 0.88 -8.50
CA LYS A 85 -16.37 2.00 -7.88
C LYS A 85 -15.47 3.02 -7.19
N ALA A 86 -14.29 2.63 -6.70
CA ALA A 86 -13.32 3.56 -6.14
C ALA A 86 -12.59 4.32 -7.25
N ILE A 87 -12.24 3.63 -8.35
CA ILE A 87 -11.61 4.21 -9.53
C ILE A 87 -12.53 5.29 -10.15
N SER A 88 -13.81 4.98 -10.36
CA SER A 88 -14.78 5.93 -10.93
C SER A 88 -15.03 7.18 -10.05
N LYS A 89 -14.60 7.16 -8.78
CA LYS A 89 -14.70 8.29 -7.86
C LYS A 89 -13.45 9.17 -7.84
N ILE A 90 -12.40 8.82 -8.57
CA ILE A 90 -11.23 9.67 -8.75
C ILE A 90 -11.64 10.82 -9.68
N LYS A 91 -11.69 12.04 -9.14
CA LYS A 91 -12.05 13.24 -9.89
C LYS A 91 -10.79 13.96 -10.33
N THR A 92 -10.40 13.75 -11.59
CA THR A 92 -9.31 14.49 -12.25
C THR A 92 -9.82 15.79 -12.90
N SER A 93 -11.14 15.93 -13.08
CA SER A 93 -11.77 17.16 -13.60
C SER A 93 -11.61 18.37 -12.67
N ASP A 94 -11.36 18.16 -11.38
CA ASP A 94 -11.08 19.23 -10.42
C ASP A 94 -9.67 19.86 -10.63
N CYS A 95 -8.86 19.29 -11.52
CA CYS A 95 -7.51 19.75 -11.85
C CYS A 95 -7.57 20.87 -12.89
N THR A 96 -8.01 22.05 -12.48
CA THR A 96 -8.26 23.20 -13.38
C THR A 96 -7.13 24.25 -13.37
N GLY A 97 -6.08 24.08 -12.56
CA GLY A 97 -4.99 25.04 -12.48
C GLY A 97 -3.99 24.87 -13.64
N GLY A 98 -4.18 25.62 -14.73
CA GLY A 98 -3.18 25.83 -15.80
C GLY A 98 -2.29 24.63 -16.17
N ALA A 99 -0.99 24.88 -16.40
CA ALA A 99 -0.02 23.79 -16.57
C ALA A 99 0.17 23.03 -15.24
N ALA A 100 0.25 21.70 -15.31
CA ALA A 100 0.58 20.89 -14.12
C ALA A 100 1.95 21.34 -13.57
N PRO A 101 2.16 21.34 -12.24
CA PRO A 101 3.47 21.60 -11.67
C PRO A 101 4.50 20.65 -12.29
N SER A 102 5.66 21.17 -12.71
CA SER A 102 6.70 20.40 -13.42
C SER A 102 7.19 19.17 -12.65
N PHE A 103 7.12 19.20 -11.32
CA PHE A 103 7.47 18.10 -10.44
C PHE A 103 6.36 17.05 -10.25
N LEU A 104 5.19 17.26 -10.86
CA LEU A 104 4.07 16.31 -10.93
C LEU A 104 3.68 16.04 -12.38
N PRO A 105 4.59 15.53 -13.23
CA PRO A 105 4.22 15.10 -14.56
C PRO A 105 3.14 14.01 -14.42
N GLY A 106 2.00 14.18 -15.09
CA GLY A 106 0.86 13.27 -14.95
C GLY A 106 -0.10 13.56 -13.79
N LEU A 107 -0.05 14.74 -13.14
CA LEU A 107 -1.14 15.17 -12.24
C LEU A 107 -2.53 15.09 -12.91
N ARG A 108 -2.54 15.22 -14.24
CA ARG A 108 -3.73 15.20 -15.11
C ARG A 108 -3.92 13.86 -15.83
N THR A 109 -3.23 12.80 -15.39
CA THR A 109 -3.47 11.43 -15.85
C THR A 109 -4.91 11.02 -15.58
N ASP A 110 -5.49 10.18 -16.42
CA ASP A 110 -6.87 9.73 -16.25
C ASP A 110 -7.05 8.88 -14.98
N SER A 111 -8.30 8.81 -14.49
CA SER A 111 -8.66 8.08 -13.29
C SER A 111 -8.37 6.57 -13.38
N ALA A 112 -8.44 5.99 -14.59
CA ALA A 112 -8.24 4.57 -14.80
C ALA A 112 -6.75 4.20 -14.65
N ALA A 113 -5.84 5.01 -15.19
CA ALA A 113 -4.40 4.82 -15.02
C ALA A 113 -3.97 4.95 -13.56
N ILE A 114 -4.51 5.92 -12.80
CA ILE A 114 -4.27 6.02 -11.35
C ILE A 114 -4.83 4.78 -10.64
N GLY A 115 -6.04 4.35 -11.01
CA GLY A 115 -6.69 3.17 -10.49
C GLY A 115 -5.85 1.90 -10.67
N ASN A 116 -5.46 1.62 -11.90
CA ASN A 116 -4.68 0.46 -12.30
C ASN A 116 -3.30 0.44 -11.62
N ALA A 117 -2.64 1.60 -11.50
CA ALA A 117 -1.37 1.69 -10.79
C ALA A 117 -1.51 1.34 -9.29
N MET A 118 -2.59 1.76 -8.64
CA MET A 118 -2.84 1.42 -7.24
C MET A 118 -3.25 -0.05 -7.06
N THR A 119 -4.11 -0.57 -7.93
CA THR A 119 -4.46 -1.99 -7.95
C THR A 119 -3.23 -2.87 -8.15
N GLY A 120 -2.37 -2.54 -9.13
CA GLY A 120 -1.15 -3.28 -9.40
C GLY A 120 -0.17 -3.30 -8.22
N LYS A 121 -0.04 -2.19 -7.47
CA LYS A 121 0.79 -2.13 -6.26
C LYS A 121 0.27 -3.02 -5.14
N ASP A 122 -1.04 -3.10 -4.95
CA ASP A 122 -1.64 -3.93 -3.92
C ASP A 122 -1.61 -5.42 -4.28
N LEU A 123 -1.73 -5.74 -5.57
CA LEU A 123 -1.47 -7.09 -6.08
C LEU A 123 -0.01 -7.48 -5.90
N ALA A 124 0.95 -6.63 -6.28
CA ALA A 124 2.36 -6.89 -6.02
C ALA A 124 2.59 -7.17 -4.53
N LEU A 125 2.01 -6.36 -3.63
CA LEU A 125 2.14 -6.56 -2.19
C LEU A 125 1.57 -7.89 -1.67
N ILE A 126 0.54 -8.48 -2.31
CA ILE A 126 0.03 -9.79 -1.90
C ILE A 126 0.98 -10.92 -2.34
N HIS A 127 1.57 -10.76 -3.53
CA HIS A 127 2.60 -11.67 -4.04
C HIS A 127 3.91 -11.54 -3.26
N ASP A 128 4.30 -10.34 -2.84
CA ASP A 128 5.46 -10.12 -1.96
C ASP A 128 5.31 -10.77 -0.59
N LEU A 129 4.09 -11.15 -0.17
CA LEU A 129 3.87 -11.84 1.10
C LEU A 129 3.85 -13.35 0.92
N PHE A 130 3.03 -13.80 -0.03
CA PHE A 130 2.69 -15.21 -0.16
C PHE A 130 3.46 -15.91 -1.27
N GLY A 131 4.14 -15.18 -2.15
CA GLY A 131 4.84 -15.73 -3.31
C GLY A 131 4.08 -15.47 -4.63
N ILE A 132 4.72 -15.84 -5.73
CA ILE A 132 4.20 -15.61 -7.08
C ILE A 132 2.94 -16.43 -7.37
N ASP A 133 2.89 -17.67 -6.86
CA ASP A 133 1.76 -18.58 -7.03
C ASP A 133 0.91 -18.62 -5.75
N LEU A 134 -0.15 -17.80 -5.72
CA LEU A 134 -1.04 -17.71 -4.57
C LEU A 134 -1.83 -19.00 -4.33
N ASP A 135 -2.11 -19.77 -5.37
CA ASP A 135 -2.94 -20.98 -5.28
C ASP A 135 -2.13 -22.12 -4.64
N VAL A 136 -0.81 -22.13 -4.85
CA VAL A 136 0.11 -23.07 -4.19
C VAL A 136 0.46 -22.63 -2.77
N SER A 137 0.68 -21.34 -2.53
CA SER A 137 1.22 -20.86 -1.26
C SER A 137 0.17 -20.63 -0.17
N ILE A 138 -1.09 -20.41 -0.51
CA ILE A 138 -2.15 -20.25 0.50
C ILE A 138 -2.64 -21.63 0.91
N VAL A 139 -2.53 -21.94 2.20
CA VAL A 139 -2.89 -23.25 2.73
C VAL A 139 -4.38 -23.37 2.94
N ASP A 140 -4.88 -24.58 2.69
CA ASP A 140 -6.25 -24.97 2.96
C ASP A 140 -6.50 -25.12 4.46
N ALA A 141 -7.65 -24.66 4.96
CA ALA A 141 -8.05 -24.88 6.34
C ALA A 141 -8.34 -26.36 6.68
N ALA A 142 -8.59 -27.22 5.68
CA ALA A 142 -8.69 -28.66 5.83
C ALA A 142 -7.31 -29.30 6.14
N VAL A 143 -6.23 -28.72 5.60
CA VAL A 143 -4.84 -29.15 5.82
C VAL A 143 -4.26 -28.50 7.09
N ASP A 144 -4.31 -27.18 7.17
CA ASP A 144 -3.86 -26.41 8.34
C ASP A 144 -4.80 -25.22 8.62
N LYS A 145 -5.81 -25.49 9.45
CA LYS A 145 -6.78 -24.48 9.90
C LYS A 145 -6.13 -23.28 10.60
N ALA A 146 -5.01 -23.47 11.30
CA ALA A 146 -4.30 -22.38 11.95
C ALA A 146 -3.48 -21.59 10.92
N GLY A 147 -2.85 -22.27 9.96
CA GLY A 147 -2.14 -21.68 8.82
C GLY A 147 -3.05 -20.80 7.96
N ALA A 148 -4.22 -21.31 7.56
CA ALA A 148 -5.19 -20.54 6.77
C ALA A 148 -5.68 -19.28 7.54
N LYS A 149 -5.87 -19.39 8.86
CA LYS A 149 -6.20 -18.24 9.72
C LYS A 149 -5.05 -17.24 9.83
N CYS A 150 -3.81 -17.73 9.94
CA CYS A 150 -2.60 -16.92 9.94
C CYS A 150 -2.52 -16.07 8.67
N GLN A 151 -2.56 -16.70 7.49
CA GLN A 151 -2.46 -16.02 6.19
C GLN A 151 -3.58 -14.99 6.01
N ALA A 152 -4.83 -15.34 6.33
CA ALA A 152 -5.95 -14.40 6.31
C ALA A 152 -5.74 -13.19 7.26
N ALA A 153 -5.17 -13.44 8.44
CA ALA A 153 -4.90 -12.38 9.42
C ALA A 153 -3.73 -11.47 9.00
N VAL A 154 -2.72 -12.03 8.32
CA VAL A 154 -1.56 -11.33 7.76
C VAL A 154 -2.00 -10.43 6.60
N ALA A 155 -2.70 -10.97 5.60
CA ALA A 155 -3.22 -10.21 4.46
C ALA A 155 -4.05 -9.00 4.93
N LYS A 156 -4.94 -9.22 5.90
CA LYS A 156 -5.75 -8.16 6.50
C LYS A 156 -4.90 -7.13 7.26
N ALA A 157 -3.85 -7.56 7.95
CA ALA A 157 -3.01 -6.66 8.72
C ALA A 157 -2.12 -5.80 7.81
N VAL A 158 -1.59 -6.36 6.72
CA VAL A 158 -0.84 -5.61 5.70
C VAL A 158 -1.71 -4.55 5.06
N GLY A 159 -2.92 -4.89 4.64
CA GLY A 159 -3.87 -3.92 4.08
C GLY A 159 -4.18 -2.76 5.06
N LYS A 160 -4.31 -3.06 6.36
CA LYS A 160 -4.48 -2.02 7.40
C LYS A 160 -3.24 -1.17 7.62
N CYS A 161 -2.05 -1.77 7.55
CA CYS A 161 -0.78 -1.06 7.63
C CYS A 161 -0.63 -0.09 6.45
N GLN A 162 -0.93 -0.55 5.23
CA GLN A 162 -0.88 0.28 4.02
C GLN A 162 -1.90 1.43 4.06
N ASP A 163 -3.15 1.17 4.48
CA ASP A 163 -4.16 2.23 4.68
C ASP A 163 -3.67 3.29 5.68
N ALA A 164 -3.00 2.87 6.77
CA ALA A 164 -2.42 3.80 7.74
C ALA A 164 -1.27 4.61 7.13
N LYS A 165 -0.34 3.98 6.40
CA LYS A 165 0.76 4.65 5.71
C LYS A 165 0.25 5.69 4.71
N LEU A 166 -0.67 5.30 3.83
CA LEU A 166 -1.27 6.20 2.83
C LEU A 166 -2.07 7.34 3.50
N SER A 167 -2.83 7.05 4.55
CA SER A 167 -3.58 8.09 5.26
C SER A 167 -2.67 9.10 5.96
N THR A 168 -1.58 8.65 6.58
CA THR A 168 -0.60 9.52 7.24
C THR A 168 0.14 10.36 6.20
N LEU A 169 0.63 9.73 5.12
CA LEU A 169 1.28 10.41 4.01
C LEU A 169 0.38 11.48 3.39
N ASN A 170 -0.88 11.14 3.08
CA ASN A 170 -1.82 12.09 2.50
C ASN A 170 -2.15 13.26 3.43
N SER A 171 -2.17 13.02 4.75
CA SER A 171 -2.37 14.10 5.74
C SER A 171 -1.16 15.04 5.76
N CYS A 172 0.05 14.48 5.82
CA CYS A 172 1.27 15.28 5.77
C CYS A 172 1.37 16.08 4.45
N LYS A 173 1.12 15.44 3.30
CA LYS A 173 1.13 16.12 2.00
C LYS A 173 0.14 17.29 1.96
N LYS A 174 -1.08 17.08 2.47
CA LYS A 174 -2.11 18.12 2.53
C LYS A 174 -1.67 19.29 3.40
N ASP A 175 -1.06 19.03 4.56
CA ASP A 175 -0.63 20.07 5.49
C ASP A 175 0.58 20.83 4.95
N HIS A 176 1.55 20.13 4.34
CA HIS A 176 2.70 20.76 3.68
C HIS A 176 2.26 21.64 2.50
N LEU A 177 1.35 21.17 1.62
CA LEU A 177 0.82 21.98 0.52
C LEU A 177 0.10 23.27 0.98
N LYS A 178 -0.46 23.29 2.18
CA LYS A 178 -1.09 24.50 2.73
C LYS A 178 -0.08 25.52 3.23
N ASN A 179 1.08 25.07 3.71
CA ASN A 179 2.03 25.87 4.49
C ASN A 179 3.37 26.11 3.78
N ALA A 180 3.64 25.45 2.65
CA ALA A 180 4.88 25.59 1.90
C ALA A 180 5.11 27.04 1.45
N SER A 181 6.37 27.49 1.47
CA SER A 181 6.75 28.88 1.17
C SER A 181 7.72 29.05 -0.01
N SER A 182 8.44 28.02 -0.47
CA SER A 182 9.40 28.20 -1.59
C SER A 182 9.82 26.95 -2.38
N SER A 183 9.83 25.73 -1.81
CA SER A 183 10.21 24.51 -2.56
C SER A 183 9.40 23.28 -2.14
N ILE A 184 8.83 22.53 -3.08
CA ILE A 184 7.87 21.44 -2.78
C ILE A 184 8.47 20.02 -2.89
N PRO A 185 9.26 19.64 -3.91
CA PRO A 185 9.52 18.21 -4.16
C PRO A 185 10.40 17.54 -3.11
N GLN A 186 11.56 18.13 -2.83
CA GLN A 186 12.53 17.59 -1.87
C GLN A 186 12.00 17.69 -0.43
N GLU A 187 11.44 18.86 -0.07
CA GLU A 187 10.85 19.10 1.24
C GLU A 187 9.67 18.15 1.52
N LEU A 188 8.81 17.85 0.53
CA LEU A 188 7.70 16.92 0.73
C LEU A 188 8.19 15.50 0.98
N GLN A 189 9.24 15.06 0.27
CA GLN A 189 9.84 13.75 0.50
C GLN A 189 10.47 13.69 1.90
N ASP A 190 11.34 14.63 2.24
CA ASP A 190 12.04 14.66 3.53
C ASP A 190 11.06 14.81 4.70
N THR A 191 10.04 15.65 4.54
CA THR A 191 9.04 15.93 5.59
C THR A 191 8.02 14.82 5.74
N CYS A 192 7.51 14.24 4.65
CA CYS A 192 6.36 13.33 4.71
C CYS A 192 6.70 11.85 4.52
N MET A 193 7.85 11.54 3.92
CA MET A 193 8.34 10.17 3.80
C MET A 193 9.52 9.89 4.73
N GLY A 194 10.10 10.94 5.33
CA GLY A 194 11.29 10.87 6.18
C GLY A 194 12.57 10.80 5.36
N SER A 195 13.71 11.05 6.01
CA SER A 195 15.04 10.86 5.42
C SER A 195 15.61 9.48 5.78
N GLY A 196 16.31 8.87 4.83
CA GLY A 196 16.99 7.58 5.02
C GLY A 196 16.05 6.45 5.46
N THR A 197 16.32 5.85 6.63
CA THR A 197 15.58 4.69 7.17
C THR A 197 14.46 5.08 8.14
N GLY A 198 14.20 6.38 8.35
CA GLY A 198 13.24 6.87 9.36
C GLY A 198 11.78 6.53 9.06
N GLY A 199 11.44 6.28 7.79
CA GLY A 199 10.08 6.01 7.33
C GLY A 199 9.13 7.21 7.50
N ILE A 200 7.86 7.01 7.13
CA ILE A 200 6.83 8.07 7.21
C ILE A 200 6.69 8.55 8.66
N PRO A 201 6.87 9.86 8.95
CA PRO A 201 6.71 10.39 10.30
C PRO A 201 5.31 10.11 10.86
N ASP A 202 5.28 9.46 12.03
CA ASP A 202 4.05 8.93 12.62
C ASP A 202 3.74 9.59 13.97
N GLY A 203 3.68 10.92 14.00
CA GLY A 203 3.41 11.68 15.23
C GLY A 203 2.08 11.32 15.92
N LYS A 204 1.15 10.65 15.21
CA LYS A 204 -0.14 10.15 15.75
C LYS A 204 -0.11 8.65 16.11
N GLY A 205 1.02 7.96 15.95
CA GLY A 205 1.19 6.54 16.29
C GLY A 205 0.31 5.57 15.49
N LYS A 206 -0.25 5.99 14.35
CA LYS A 206 -1.17 5.17 13.55
C LYS A 206 -0.40 4.06 12.81
N ILE A 207 0.74 4.40 12.22
CA ILE A 207 1.60 3.45 11.51
C ILE A 207 2.20 2.46 12.52
N GLN A 208 2.77 2.96 13.63
CA GLN A 208 3.30 2.12 14.71
C GLN A 208 2.24 1.14 15.24
N LYS A 209 0.99 1.59 15.38
CA LYS A 209 -0.12 0.72 15.78
C LYS A 209 -0.43 -0.33 14.71
N LYS A 210 -0.63 0.07 13.45
CA LYS A 210 -1.15 -0.81 12.38
C LYS A 210 -0.11 -1.73 11.75
N CYS A 211 1.13 -1.26 11.64
CA CYS A 211 2.26 -1.98 11.04
C CYS A 211 3.14 -2.68 12.09
N GLY A 212 3.01 -2.33 13.37
CA GLY A 212 3.72 -2.97 14.47
C GLY A 212 2.78 -3.78 15.34
N ARG A 213 2.12 -3.14 16.30
CA ARG A 213 1.32 -3.84 17.34
C ARG A 213 0.22 -4.74 16.78
N ASP A 214 -0.54 -4.25 15.79
CA ASP A 214 -1.62 -5.03 15.17
C ASP A 214 -1.08 -6.09 14.19
N PHE A 215 0.22 -6.07 13.89
CA PHE A 215 0.98 -6.97 13.02
C PHE A 215 1.81 -8.00 13.82
N ASP A 216 1.31 -8.42 14.97
CA ASP A 216 1.98 -9.46 15.77
C ASP A 216 1.82 -10.84 15.09
N LEU A 217 2.83 -11.26 14.33
CA LEU A 217 2.86 -12.55 13.63
C LEU A 217 2.81 -13.74 14.60
N ALA A 218 3.56 -13.68 15.70
CA ALA A 218 3.60 -14.76 16.69
C ALA A 218 2.20 -15.05 17.24
N LYS A 219 1.42 -14.00 17.50
CA LYS A 219 0.03 -14.13 17.92
C LYS A 219 -0.91 -14.60 16.80
N LYS A 220 -0.73 -14.12 15.56
CA LYS A 220 -1.62 -14.45 14.43
C LYS A 220 -1.42 -15.87 13.92
N CYS A 221 -0.20 -16.38 14.03
CA CYS A 221 0.25 -17.64 13.48
C CYS A 221 0.62 -18.64 14.58
N SER A 222 0.00 -18.50 15.76
CA SER A 222 0.18 -19.45 16.84
C SER A 222 -0.49 -20.78 16.50
N GLY A 223 0.25 -21.88 16.66
CA GLY A 223 -0.28 -23.25 16.52
C GLY A 223 -0.49 -23.69 15.07
N THR A 224 0.23 -23.09 14.11
CA THR A 224 0.28 -23.57 12.74
C THR A 224 1.02 -24.91 12.67
N ALA A 225 0.54 -25.81 11.83
CA ALA A 225 1.23 -27.05 11.50
C ALA A 225 2.27 -26.80 10.38
N THR A 226 1.92 -25.93 9.43
CA THR A 226 2.82 -25.47 8.38
C THR A 226 3.86 -24.48 8.95
N PRO A 227 5.14 -24.61 8.60
CA PRO A 227 6.18 -23.65 8.96
C PRO A 227 5.84 -22.21 8.52
N LEU A 228 6.25 -21.22 9.32
CA LEU A 228 5.94 -19.83 9.03
C LEU A 228 6.54 -19.34 7.70
N ASP A 229 7.72 -19.84 7.35
CA ASP A 229 8.40 -19.51 6.09
C ASP A 229 7.63 -20.06 4.88
N ASP A 230 6.86 -21.15 5.03
CA ASP A 230 6.00 -21.67 3.96
C ASP A 230 4.65 -20.92 3.92
N LEU A 231 4.15 -20.48 5.08
CA LEU A 231 2.91 -19.70 5.17
C LEU A 231 3.08 -18.27 4.65
N ILE A 232 4.27 -17.70 4.75
CA ILE A 232 4.58 -16.33 4.33
C ILE A 232 5.97 -16.30 3.66
N PRO A 233 6.14 -16.92 2.48
CA PRO A 233 7.45 -17.08 1.82
C PRO A 233 8.20 -15.78 1.59
N GLY A 234 7.49 -14.67 1.34
CA GLY A 234 8.14 -13.38 1.16
C GLY A 234 8.71 -12.76 2.44
N CYS A 235 8.44 -13.35 3.60
CA CYS A 235 9.06 -12.99 4.87
C CYS A 235 10.18 -13.95 5.30
N ALA A 236 10.46 -14.99 4.51
CA ALA A 236 11.47 -15.99 4.83
C ALA A 236 12.91 -15.41 4.71
N PRO A 237 13.88 -15.92 5.48
CA PRO A 237 15.28 -15.51 5.35
C PRO A 237 15.80 -15.74 3.92
N GLY A 238 16.30 -14.69 3.27
CA GLY A 238 16.83 -14.78 1.90
C GLY A 238 15.79 -14.60 0.78
N ALA A 239 14.53 -14.30 1.11
CA ALA A 239 13.55 -13.89 0.12
C ALA A 239 14.06 -12.64 -0.65
N THR A 240 14.23 -12.78 -1.97
CA THR A 240 14.45 -11.65 -2.87
C THR A 240 13.09 -11.12 -3.28
N ALA A 241 12.76 -9.91 -2.83
CA ALA A 241 11.66 -9.12 -3.36
C ALA A 241 11.99 -8.62 -4.77
#